data_AF-A0A0Q1EY05-F1
#
_entry.id   AF-A0A0Q1EY05-F1
#
_cell.length_a   1.000
_cell.length_b   1.000
_cell.length_c   1.000
_cell.angle_alpha   90.00
_cell.angle_beta   90.00
_cell.angle_gamma   90.00
#
_symmetry.space_group_name_H-M   'P 1'
#
loop_
_entity.id
_entity.type
_entity.pdbx_description
1 polymer ?
#
loop_
_entity_poly.entity_id
_entity_poly.type
_entity_poly.pdbx_seq_one_letter_code
_entity_poly.pdbx_strand_id
1 'polypeptide(L)'
;MTPLPKKALAFVRRLQKRKEEALRFLREVHVPFDNNQAERDLRMVKVKENISGTFREETFAQSFCIARSIVSTLTKHEKNVWDSLCLLLAGETIDRVLSAT
;
A
#
# COMPACT_ATOMS: atom_id res chain seq x y z
N MET A 1 16.74 18.80 -31.16
CA MET A 1 15.99 18.23 -30.03
C MET A 1 17.00 17.56 -29.10
N THR A 2 17.15 18.02 -27.87
CA THR A 2 18.10 17.43 -26.91
C THR A 2 17.62 16.03 -26.50
N PRO A 3 18.51 15.01 -26.46
CA PRO A 3 18.13 13.67 -26.04
C PRO A 3 17.69 13.66 -24.57
N LEU A 4 16.63 12.90 -24.28
CA LEU A 4 16.14 12.73 -22.91
C LEU A 4 17.21 12.06 -22.03
N PRO A 5 17.37 12.49 -20.77
CA PRO A 5 18.22 11.80 -19.82
C PRO A 5 17.85 10.31 -19.70
N LYS A 6 18.83 9.43 -19.48
CA LYS A 6 18.65 7.97 -19.46
C LYS A 6 17.46 7.50 -18.60
N LYS A 7 17.27 8.11 -17.42
CA LYS A 7 16.14 7.81 -16.51
C LYS A 7 14.78 8.19 -17.11
N ALA A 8 14.68 9.36 -17.73
CA ALA A 8 13.45 9.82 -18.38
C ALA A 8 13.11 8.93 -19.58
N LEU A 9 14.09 8.54 -20.38
CA LEU A 9 13.88 7.62 -21.50
C LEU A 9 13.39 6.24 -21.04
N ALA A 10 13.97 5.70 -19.96
CA ALA A 10 13.53 4.44 -19.37
C ALA A 10 12.09 4.52 -18.83
N PHE A 11 11.73 5.65 -18.23
CA PHE A 11 10.35 5.91 -17.76
C PHE A 11 9.36 5.96 -18.93
N VAL A 12 9.65 6.74 -19.98
CA VAL A 12 8.79 6.83 -21.18
C VAL A 12 8.61 5.46 -21.83
N ARG A 13 9.68 4.67 -21.99
CA ARG A 13 9.59 3.31 -22.54
C ARG A 13 8.68 2.40 -21.71
N ARG A 14 8.73 2.50 -20.37
CA ARG A 14 7.83 1.74 -19.50
C ARG A 14 6.38 2.19 -19.62
N LEU A 15 6.14 3.51 -19.69
CA LEU A 15 4.79 4.04 -19.92
C LEU A 15 4.23 3.60 -21.27
N GLN A 16 5.04 3.60 -22.34
CA GLN A 16 4.63 3.11 -23.64
C GLN A 16 4.30 1.60 -23.60
N LYS A 17 5.13 0.81 -22.93
CA LYS A 17 4.91 -0.64 -22.77
C LYS A 17 3.63 -0.94 -21.97
N ARG A 18 3.29 -0.11 -20.98
CA ARG A 18 2.15 -0.29 -20.06
C ARG A 18 1.09 0.79 -20.22
N LYS A 19 0.87 1.23 -21.45
CA LYS A 19 0.00 2.38 -21.77
C LYS A 19 -1.43 2.14 -21.28
N GLU A 20 -1.94 0.92 -21.46
CA GLU A 20 -3.31 0.57 -21.08
C GLU A 20 -3.52 0.66 -19.57
N GLU A 21 -2.57 0.15 -18.77
CA GLU A 21 -2.65 0.24 -17.31
C GLU A 21 -2.41 1.66 -16.81
N ALA A 22 -1.45 2.38 -17.41
CA ALA A 22 -1.13 3.76 -17.04
C ALA A 22 -2.31 4.73 -17.31
N LEU A 23 -3.14 4.44 -18.31
CA LEU A 23 -4.31 5.26 -18.67
C LEU A 23 -5.64 4.64 -18.23
N ARG A 24 -5.61 3.61 -17.38
CA ARG A 24 -6.82 2.88 -16.95
C ARG A 24 -7.84 3.78 -16.24
N PHE A 25 -7.37 4.77 -15.48
CA PHE A 25 -8.20 5.76 -14.79
C PHE A 25 -9.09 6.60 -15.74
N LEU A 26 -8.77 6.69 -17.04
CA LEU A 26 -9.62 7.37 -18.03
C LEU A 26 -10.89 6.59 -18.36
N ARG A 27 -10.92 5.28 -18.07
CA ARG A 27 -12.01 4.36 -18.44
C ARG A 27 -12.70 3.74 -17.23
N GLU A 28 -12.01 3.62 -16.10
CA GLU A 28 -12.52 3.00 -14.88
C GLU A 28 -12.51 4.00 -13.71
N VAL A 29 -13.70 4.46 -13.31
CA VAL A 29 -13.88 5.51 -12.29
C VAL A 29 -13.28 5.15 -10.92
N HIS A 30 -13.22 3.86 -10.58
CA HIS A 30 -12.67 3.39 -9.31
C HIS A 30 -11.13 3.30 -9.31
N VAL A 31 -10.48 3.46 -10.47
CA VAL A 31 -9.02 3.50 -10.58
C VAL A 31 -8.56 4.95 -10.51
N PRO A 32 -7.82 5.35 -9.47
CA PRO A 32 -7.36 6.72 -9.36
C PRO A 32 -6.28 7.02 -10.42
N PHE A 33 -6.15 8.30 -10.79
CA PHE A 33 -5.08 8.77 -11.69
C PHE A 33 -3.69 8.77 -11.03
N ASP A 34 -3.66 8.64 -9.70
CA ASP A 34 -2.45 8.59 -8.88
C ASP A 34 -2.07 7.13 -8.52
N ASN A 35 -1.29 6.95 -7.46
CA ASN A 35 -0.92 5.61 -7.00
C ASN A 35 -2.16 4.84 -6.53
N ASN A 36 -2.34 3.65 -7.07
CA ASN A 36 -3.43 2.76 -6.63
C ASN A 36 -3.22 2.27 -5.19
N GLN A 37 -4.24 1.65 -4.60
CA GLN A 37 -4.19 1.21 -3.20
C GLN A 37 -3.03 0.24 -2.92
N ALA A 38 -2.73 -0.69 -3.83
CA ALA A 38 -1.64 -1.64 -3.66
C ALA A 38 -0.27 -0.94 -3.62
N GLU A 39 -0.05 0.05 -4.47
CA GLU A 39 1.17 0.87 -4.47
C GLU A 39 1.30 1.71 -3.20
N ARG A 40 0.19 2.27 -2.71
CA ARG A 40 0.17 3.02 -1.43
C ARG A 40 0.52 2.11 -0.26
N ASP A 41 -0.03 0.91 -0.22
CA ASP A 41 0.24 -0.09 0.82
C ASP A 41 1.73 -0.50 0.81
N LEU A 42 2.32 -0.71 -0.39
CA LEU A 42 3.75 -1.03 -0.55
C LEU A 42 4.69 0.14 -0.21
N ARG A 43 4.25 1.38 -0.40
CA ARG A 43 5.07 2.58 -0.13
C ARG A 43 5.56 2.61 1.31
N MET A 44 4.77 2.11 2.26
CA MET A 44 5.15 2.09 3.67
C MET A 44 6.36 1.21 3.97
N VAL A 45 6.57 0.15 3.18
CA VAL A 45 7.79 -0.67 3.26
C VAL A 45 9.01 0.18 2.89
N LYS A 46 8.91 0.96 1.81
CA LYS A 46 10.01 1.82 1.38
C LYS A 46 10.24 3.00 2.32
N VAL A 47 9.19 3.57 2.89
CA VAL A 47 9.28 4.63 3.91
C VAL A 47 10.00 4.10 5.15
N LYS A 48 9.65 2.89 5.62
CA LYS A 48 10.35 2.24 6.73
C LYS A 48 11.83 2.06 6.42
N GLU A 49 12.16 1.59 5.22
CA GLU A 49 13.56 1.42 4.80
C GLU A 49 14.33 2.75 4.78
N ASN A 50 13.72 3.80 4.24
CA ASN A 50 14.37 5.11 4.11
C ASN A 50 14.57 5.83 5.45
N ILE A 51 13.64 5.67 6.40
CA ILE A 51 13.67 6.38 7.69
C ILE A 51 14.33 5.54 8.78
N SER A 52 14.02 4.26 8.84
CA SER A 52 14.40 3.35 9.93
C SER A 52 15.34 2.23 9.50
N GLY A 53 15.79 2.22 8.24
CA GLY A 53 16.67 1.18 7.69
C GLY A 53 15.97 -0.16 7.43
N THR A 54 16.75 -1.17 7.10
CA THR A 54 16.25 -2.52 6.77
C THR A 54 15.93 -3.33 8.03
N PHE A 55 15.24 -4.48 7.87
CA PHE A 55 15.06 -5.44 8.96
C PHE A 55 16.29 -6.35 9.04
N ARG A 56 16.67 -6.75 10.25
CA ARG A 56 17.77 -7.71 10.47
C ARG A 56 17.34 -9.16 10.24
N GLU A 57 16.06 -9.44 10.50
CA GLU A 57 15.44 -10.75 10.34
C GLU A 57 14.15 -10.64 9.54
N GLU A 58 13.84 -11.69 8.79
CA GLU A 58 12.63 -11.77 7.97
C GLU A 58 11.36 -11.77 8.83
N THR A 59 11.41 -12.38 10.01
CA THR A 59 10.32 -12.40 11.00
C THR A 59 9.83 -10.99 11.33
N PHE A 60 10.73 -10.03 11.55
CA PHE A 60 10.36 -8.64 11.80
C PHE A 60 9.74 -7.95 10.59
N ALA A 61 10.20 -8.29 9.38
CA ALA A 61 9.58 -7.79 8.15
C ALA A 61 8.15 -8.32 7.98
N GLN A 62 7.94 -9.60 8.29
CA GLN A 62 6.62 -10.23 8.27
C GLN A 62 5.69 -9.61 9.32
N SER A 63 6.15 -9.43 10.56
CA SER A 63 5.36 -8.76 11.61
C SER A 63 4.97 -7.34 11.21
N PHE A 64 5.88 -6.59 10.58
CA PHE A 64 5.57 -5.26 10.05
C PHE A 64 4.47 -5.32 8.98
N CYS A 65 4.57 -6.25 8.02
CA CYS A 65 3.56 -6.43 6.99
C CYS A 65 2.19 -6.82 7.58
N ILE A 66 2.16 -7.69 8.59
CA ILE A 66 0.92 -8.10 9.30
C ILE A 66 0.28 -6.91 10.02
N ALA A 67 1.06 -6.15 10.80
CA ALA A 67 0.51 -4.98 11.49
C ALA A 67 -0.08 -3.96 10.51
N ARG A 68 0.62 -3.72 9.40
CA ARG A 68 0.15 -2.83 8.33
C ARG A 68 -1.08 -3.37 7.60
N SER A 69 -1.17 -4.68 7.37
CA SER A 69 -2.33 -5.28 6.71
C SER A 69 -3.57 -5.18 7.59
N ILE A 70 -3.46 -5.41 8.91
CA ILE A 70 -4.55 -5.22 9.88
C ILE A 70 -5.08 -3.78 9.82
N VAL A 71 -4.19 -2.79 9.92
CA VAL A 71 -4.60 -1.37 9.87
C VAL A 71 -5.25 -1.02 8.53
N SER A 72 -4.71 -1.51 7.42
CA SER A 72 -5.28 -1.30 6.08
C SER A 72 -6.68 -1.90 5.97
N THR A 73 -6.89 -3.12 6.49
CA THR A 73 -8.19 -3.79 6.52
C THR A 73 -9.19 -3.02 7.39
N LEU A 74 -8.84 -2.64 8.61
CA LEU A 74 -9.73 -1.86 9.49
C LEU A 74 -10.16 -0.54 8.85
N THR A 75 -9.22 0.16 8.20
CA THR A 75 -9.50 1.42 7.51
C THR A 75 -10.46 1.22 6.33
N LYS A 76 -10.29 0.14 5.55
CA LYS A 76 -11.16 -0.20 4.40
C LYS A 76 -12.59 -0.55 4.83
N HIS A 77 -12.76 -1.04 6.05
CA HIS A 77 -14.06 -1.35 6.65
C HIS A 77 -14.61 -0.19 7.50
N GLU A 78 -14.02 1.00 7.39
CA GLU A 78 -14.47 2.22 8.09
C GLU A 78 -14.52 2.05 9.62
N LYS A 79 -13.69 1.16 10.18
CA LYS A 79 -13.58 0.94 11.62
C LYS A 79 -12.64 1.95 12.27
N ASN A 80 -12.95 2.34 13.50
CA ASN A 80 -12.00 3.09 14.33
C ASN A 80 -10.77 2.21 14.59
N VAL A 81 -9.63 2.60 14.03
CA VAL A 81 -8.39 1.81 14.08
C VAL A 81 -7.91 1.63 15.52
N TRP A 82 -8.00 2.66 16.36
CA TRP A 82 -7.53 2.59 17.74
C TRP A 82 -8.36 1.60 18.57
N ASP A 83 -9.69 1.77 18.58
CA ASP A 83 -10.59 0.91 19.36
C ASP A 83 -10.50 -0.54 18.88
N SER A 84 -10.40 -0.72 17.56
CA SER A 84 -10.24 -2.04 16.95
C SER A 84 -8.93 -2.71 17.34
N LEU A 85 -7.81 -1.98 17.40
CA LEU A 85 -6.54 -2.51 17.88
C LEU A 85 -6.61 -2.89 19.36
N CYS A 86 -7.31 -2.10 20.21
CA CYS A 86 -7.53 -2.46 21.61
C CYS A 86 -8.29 -3.79 21.74
N LEU A 87 -9.35 -4.01 20.95
CA LEU A 87 -10.11 -5.27 20.95
C LEU A 87 -9.26 -6.46 20.48
N LEU A 88 -8.50 -6.30 19.39
CA LEU A 88 -7.62 -7.35 18.88
C LEU A 88 -6.55 -7.74 19.91
N LEU A 89 -5.97 -6.75 20.60
CA LEU A 89 -4.98 -7.00 21.66
C LEU A 89 -5.60 -7.62 22.93
N ALA A 90 -6.90 -7.41 23.17
CA ALA A 90 -7.66 -8.09 24.22
C ALA A 90 -8.03 -9.55 23.86
N GLY A 91 -7.71 -10.00 22.64
CA GLY A 91 -7.93 -11.36 22.18
C GLY A 91 -9.18 -11.56 21.32
N GLU A 92 -9.89 -10.49 20.95
CA GLU A 92 -10.98 -10.60 19.98
C GLU A 92 -10.45 -10.93 18.57
N THR A 93 -11.27 -11.64 17.79
CA THR A 93 -10.91 -11.99 16.41
C THR A 93 -11.19 -10.82 15.47
N ILE A 94 -10.42 -10.75 14.38
CA ILE A 94 -10.64 -9.72 13.35
C ILE A 94 -12.04 -9.80 12.75
N ASP A 95 -12.58 -11.01 12.56
CA ASP A 95 -13.94 -11.19 12.03
C ASP A 95 -15.01 -10.56 12.94
N ARG A 96 -14.84 -10.68 14.25
CA ARG A 96 -15.75 -10.04 15.22
C ARG A 96 -15.64 -8.52 15.19
N VAL A 97 -14.43 -7.99 15.16
CA VAL A 97 -14.19 -6.55 15.08
C VAL A 97 -14.77 -5.95 13.79
N LEU A 98 -14.66 -6.66 12.67
CA LEU A 98 -15.22 -6.23 11.39
C LEU A 98 -16.75 -6.35 11.36
N SER A 99 -17.33 -7.32 12.07
CA SER A 99 -18.78 -7.55 12.14
C SER A 99 -19.50 -6.64 13.13
N ALA A 100 -18.80 -6.11 14.15
CA ALA A 100 -19.37 -5.17 15.10
C ALA A 100 -19.73 -3.87 14.37
N THR A 101 -21.01 -3.46 14.38
CA THR A 101 -21.53 -2.33 13.59
C THR A 101 -20.81 -1.03 13.93
#